data_AF-A0A1P8WGT5-F1
#
_entry.id   AF-A0A1P8WGT5-F1
#
_cell.length_a   1.000
_cell.length_b   1.000
_cell.length_c   1.000
_cell.angle_alpha   90.00
_cell.angle_beta   90.00
_cell.angle_gamma   90.00
#
_symmetry.space_group_name_H-M   'P 1'
#
loop_
_entity.id
_entity.type
_entity.pdbx_description
1 polymer ?
#
loop_
_entity_poly.entity_id
_entity_poly.type
_entity_poly.pdbx_seq_one_letter_code
_entity_poly.pdbx_strand_id
1 'polypeptide(L)'
;MNPSKHLLAILKAPARVLGYFSHDYLRITVLAGHGMADGGIQHDILWGMVPSDLRLPNSDSTVLIDRSKSQFVGVERIQTTGNE
;
A
#
# COMPACT_ATOMS: atom_id res chain seq x y z
N MET A 1 -13.37 23.18 6.64
CA MET A 1 -13.05 21.74 6.66
C MET A 1 -11.60 21.61 7.09
N ASN A 2 -11.30 20.99 8.23
CA ASN A 2 -9.98 21.08 8.87
C ASN A 2 -9.04 19.98 8.32
N PRO A 3 -7.97 20.30 7.57
CA PRO A 3 -7.12 19.31 6.88
C PRO A 3 -6.40 18.36 7.86
N SER A 4 -6.21 18.79 9.10
CA SER A 4 -5.48 18.03 10.13
C SER A 4 -6.21 16.77 10.62
N LYS A 5 -7.54 16.64 10.44
CA LYS A 5 -8.27 15.42 10.80
C LYS A 5 -8.02 14.25 9.84
N HIS A 6 -7.70 14.52 8.58
CA HIS A 6 -7.45 13.47 7.59
C HIS A 6 -6.13 12.75 7.84
N LEU A 7 -5.09 13.45 8.32
CA LEU A 7 -3.79 12.86 8.65
C LEU A 7 -3.86 11.82 9.78
N LEU A 8 -4.74 12.03 10.77
CA LEU A 8 -4.96 11.07 11.87
C LEU A 8 -5.74 9.82 11.45
N ALA A 9 -6.37 9.83 10.27
CA ALA A 9 -7.17 8.72 9.76
C ALA A 9 -6.43 7.83 8.75
N ILE A 10 -5.20 8.16 8.35
CA ILE A 10 -4.43 7.34 7.42
C ILE A 10 -3.74 6.20 8.17
N LEU A 11 -4.12 4.96 7.85
CA LEU A 11 -3.39 3.76 8.24
C LEU A 11 -2.29 3.50 7.23
N LYS A 12 -1.07 3.24 7.72
CA LYS A 12 0.03 2.71 6.92
C LYS A 12 0.10 1.20 7.12
N ALA A 13 0.12 0.44 6.04
CA ALA A 13 0.26 -1.01 6.10
C ALA A 13 1.30 -1.50 5.08
N PRO A 14 2.12 -2.49 5.42
CA PRO A 14 3.02 -3.12 4.46
C PRO A 14 2.22 -3.81 3.36
N ALA A 15 2.68 -3.71 2.12
CA ALA A 15 2.07 -4.35 0.98
C ALA A 15 3.10 -4.79 -0.06
N ARG A 16 2.77 -5.86 -0.77
CA ARG A 16 3.58 -6.39 -1.88
C ARG A 16 2.77 -6.42 -3.16
N VAL A 17 3.35 -5.97 -4.27
CA VAL A 17 2.74 -6.14 -5.59
C VAL A 17 2.79 -7.62 -6.00
N LEU A 18 1.65 -8.20 -6.37
CA LEU A 18 1.61 -9.54 -6.96
C LEU A 18 1.76 -9.48 -8.48
N GLY A 19 1.24 -8.42 -9.11
CA GLY A 19 1.41 -8.16 -10.53
C GLY A 19 0.25 -7.40 -11.15
N TYR A 20 0.31 -7.30 -12.47
CA TYR A 20 -0.72 -6.66 -13.28
C TYR A 20 -1.92 -7.58 -13.46
N PHE A 21 -3.11 -7.08 -13.14
CA PHE A 21 -4.35 -7.85 -13.26
C PHE A 21 -5.23 -7.36 -14.42
N SER A 22 -5.30 -6.05 -14.66
CA SER A 22 -6.05 -5.46 -15.78
C SER A 22 -5.52 -4.08 -16.16
N HIS A 23 -6.07 -3.47 -17.22
CA HIS A 23 -5.53 -2.24 -17.83
C HIS A 23 -5.22 -1.14 -16.79
N ASP A 24 -6.11 -1.02 -15.80
CA ASP A 24 -6.13 0.08 -14.83
C ASP A 24 -5.74 -0.34 -13.41
N TYR A 25 -5.52 -1.64 -13.15
CA TYR A 25 -5.40 -2.16 -11.78
C TYR A 25 -4.16 -3.05 -11.57
N LEU A 26 -3.50 -2.83 -10.44
CA LEU A 26 -2.49 -3.70 -9.86
C LEU A 26 -3.10 -4.51 -8.73
N ARG A 27 -2.81 -5.80 -8.70
CA ARG A 27 -3.09 -6.61 -7.53
C ARG A 27 -1.94 -6.50 -6.55
N ILE A 28 -2.28 -6.12 -5.34
CA ILE A 28 -1.37 -6.08 -4.19
C ILE A 28 -1.87 -7.03 -3.11
N THR A 29 -0.95 -7.46 -2.25
CA THR A 29 -1.26 -8.14 -1.00
C THR A 29 -0.93 -7.17 0.13
N VAL A 30 -1.94 -6.74 0.88
CA VAL A 30 -1.76 -5.99 2.12
C VAL A 30 -1.47 -6.99 3.24
N LEU A 31 -0.32 -6.83 3.87
CA LEU A 31 0.21 -7.79 4.84
C LEU A 31 -0.31 -7.43 6.24
N ALA A 32 -1.05 -8.35 6.86
CA ALA A 32 -1.40 -8.27 8.28
C ALA A 32 -0.31 -8.98 9.09
N GLY A 33 0.20 -8.33 10.14
CA GLY A 33 1.19 -8.93 11.04
C GLY A 33 2.66 -8.76 10.61
N HIS A 34 3.55 -9.14 11.52
CA HIS A 34 5.00 -9.04 11.35
C HIS A 34 5.51 -10.21 10.49
N GLY A 35 6.02 -9.94 9.29
CA GLY A 35 6.84 -10.91 8.55
C GLY A 35 6.13 -11.87 7.59
N MET A 36 5.00 -11.51 6.99
CA MET A 36 4.34 -12.28 5.91
C MET A 36 3.81 -13.68 6.30
N ALA A 37 3.95 -14.10 7.57
CA ALA A 37 3.70 -15.47 8.02
C ALA A 37 2.22 -15.87 8.02
N ASP A 38 1.33 -14.91 8.30
CA ASP A 38 -0.12 -15.16 8.43
C ASP A 38 -0.88 -15.03 7.10
N GLY A 39 -0.17 -14.80 6.00
CA GLY A 39 -0.78 -14.41 4.73
C GLY A 39 -1.31 -12.98 4.76
N GLY A 40 -1.50 -12.39 3.58
CA GLY A 40 -2.06 -11.04 3.45
C GLY A 40 -3.39 -11.06 2.70
N ILE A 41 -4.11 -9.94 2.78
CA ILE A 41 -5.38 -9.74 2.08
C ILE A 41 -5.08 -9.14 0.72
N GLN A 42 -5.60 -9.76 -0.35
CA GLN A 42 -5.44 -9.26 -1.70
C GLN A 42 -6.38 -8.10 -1.98
N HIS A 43 -5.86 -7.05 -2.61
CA HIS A 43 -6.62 -5.89 -3.03
C HIS A 43 -6.20 -5.46 -4.43
N ASP A 44 -7.16 -4.99 -5.21
CA ASP A 44 -6.91 -4.35 -6.49
C ASP A 44 -6.89 -2.84 -6.29
N ILE A 45 -5.79 -2.21 -6.71
CA ILE A 45 -5.59 -0.76 -6.60
C ILE A 45 -5.30 -0.15 -7.96
N LEU A 46 -5.64 1.12 -8.13
CA LEU A 46 -5.40 1.82 -9.38
C LEU A 46 -3.90 1.90 -9.67
N TRP A 47 -3.49 1.50 -10.87
CA TRP A 47 -2.11 1.53 -11.35
C TRP A 47 -1.47 2.92 -11.19
N GLY A 48 -2.24 3.99 -11.40
CA GLY A 48 -1.80 5.37 -11.24
C GLY A 48 -1.46 5.78 -9.81
N MET A 49 -1.95 5.06 -8.79
CA MET A 49 -1.61 5.31 -7.38
C MET A 49 -0.26 4.71 -6.97
N VAL A 50 0.25 3.75 -7.74
CA VAL A 50 1.52 3.08 -7.46
C VAL A 50 2.64 3.78 -8.24
N PRO A 51 3.74 4.22 -7.59
CA PRO A 51 4.93 4.71 -8.29
C PRO A 51 5.44 3.69 -9.30
N SER A 52 5.84 4.12 -10.50
CA SER A 52 6.16 3.23 -11.62
C SER A 52 7.23 2.18 -11.32
N ASP A 53 8.22 2.53 -10.50
CA ASP A 53 9.28 1.64 -10.03
C ASP A 53 8.79 0.54 -9.07
N LEU A 54 7.69 0.78 -8.34
CA LEU A 54 7.10 -0.16 -7.40
C LEU A 54 6.05 -1.07 -8.04
N ARG A 55 5.76 -0.93 -9.34
CA ARG A 55 4.72 -1.72 -10.02
C ARG A 55 5.17 -3.13 -10.41
N LEU A 56 6.46 -3.42 -10.26
CA LEU A 56 7.01 -4.72 -10.58
C LEU A 56 6.50 -5.77 -9.58
N PRO A 57 6.18 -6.99 -10.02
CA PRO A 57 5.86 -8.08 -9.12
C PRO A 57 6.91 -8.24 -8.02
N ASN A 58 6.45 -8.57 -6.83
CA ASN A 58 7.23 -8.72 -5.59
C ASN A 58 7.89 -7.43 -5.06
N SER A 59 7.56 -6.26 -5.60
CA SER A 59 7.99 -4.99 -5.01
C SER A 59 7.29 -4.76 -3.68
N ASP A 60 8.10 -4.55 -2.63
CA ASP A 60 7.62 -4.24 -1.29
C ASP A 60 7.41 -2.73 -1.13
N SER A 61 6.30 -2.37 -0.50
CA SER A 61 5.82 -0.99 -0.39
C SER A 61 5.00 -0.79 0.89
N THR A 62 4.63 0.45 1.17
CA THR A 62 3.66 0.79 2.21
C THR A 62 2.43 1.39 1.55
N VAL A 63 1.26 0.79 1.75
CA VAL A 63 -0.02 1.38 1.31
C VAL A 63 -0.54 2.36 2.35
N LEU A 64 -1.18 3.41 1.87
CA LEU A 64 -1.89 4.40 2.66
C LEU A 64 -3.40 4.16 2.51
N ILE A 65 -4.08 3.95 3.64
CA ILE A 65 -5.52 3.66 3.67
C ILE A 65 -6.21 4.72 4.52
N ASP A 66 -7.12 5.50 3.93
CA ASP A 66 -8.01 6.40 4.68
C ASP A 66 -9.07 5.57 5.41
N ARG A 67 -8.92 5.43 6.73
CA ARG A 67 -9.84 4.66 7.58
C ARG A 67 -11.23 5.28 7.67
N SER A 68 -11.37 6.58 7.41
CA SER A 68 -12.69 7.25 7.43
C SER A 68 -13.55 6.86 6.24
N LYS A 69 -12.92 6.42 5.15
CA LYS A 69 -13.57 6.04 3.89
C LYS A 69 -13.33 4.58 3.51
N SER A 70 -12.48 3.87 4.24
CA SER A 70 -11.98 2.53 3.89
C SER A 70 -11.43 2.45 2.47
N GLN A 71 -10.65 3.46 2.06
CA GLN A 71 -10.14 3.60 0.69
C GLN A 71 -8.61 3.72 0.65
N PHE A 72 -7.99 3.16 -0.38
CA PHE A 72 -6.59 3.42 -0.69
C PHE A 72 -6.43 4.85 -1.19
N VAL A 73 -5.43 5.55 -0.64
CA VAL A 73 -5.12 6.94 -1.01
C VAL A 73 -3.72 7.11 -1.57
N GLY A 74 -2.86 6.08 -1.48
CA GLY A 74 -1.53 6.11 -2.08
C GLY A 74 -0.65 4.91 -1.72
N VAL A 75 0.52 4.87 -2.35
CA VAL A 75 1.59 3.90 -2.07
C VAL A 75 2.91 4.65 -1.89
N GLU A 76 3.62 4.32 -0.83
CA GLU A 76 4.93 4.87 -0.46
C GLU A 76 6.01 3.79 -0.52
N ARG A 77 7.26 4.23 -0.69
CA ARG A 77 8.43 3.36 -0.54
C ARG A 77 8.61 2.99 0.93
N ILE A 78 9.11 1.79 1.19
CA ILE A 78 9.54 1.41 2.54
C ILE A 78 10.73 2.31 2.89
N GLN A 79 10.57 3.13 3.92
CA GLN A 79 11.69 3.83 4.52
C GLN A 79 12.40 2.85 5.45
N THR A 80 13.49 2.25 4.98
CA THR A 80 14.45 1.61 5.89
C THR A 80 15.15 2.73 6.64
N THR A 81 14.79 2.93 7.90
CA THR A 81 15.63 3.69 8.82
C THR A 81 16.94 2.93 8.92
N GLY A 82 17.97 3.40 8.23
CA GLY A 82 19.32 2.90 8.42
C GLY A 82 19.73 3.19 9.86
N ASN A 83 19.83 2.15 10.68
CA ASN A 83 20.69 2.21 11.85
C ASN A 83 22.12 2.07 11.31
N GLU A 84 22.74 3.20 11.00
CA GLU A 84 24.20 3.31 10.91
C GLU A 84 24.82 3.20 12.31
#